data_AF-A0A1I2P3D5-F1
#
_entry.id   AF-A0A1I2P3D5-F1
#
_cell.length_a   1.000
_cell.length_b   1.000
_cell.length_c   1.000
_cell.angle_alpha   90.00
_cell.angle_beta   90.00
_cell.angle_gamma   90.00
#
_symmetry.space_group_name_H-M   'P 1'
#
loop_
_entity.id
_entity.type
_entity.pdbx_description
1 polymer ?
#
loop_
_entity_poly.entity_id
_entity_poly.type
_entity_poly.pdbx_seq_one_letter_code
_entity_poly.pdbx_strand_id
1 'polypeptide(L)'
;MTKQSVLIIILPVLLLGGCQSVPNLQKLTEVLPANCFLPEESVSQFLEDQHIYITADTATRKQMLNATKATPERLANLLSTPGNDQASLEKSLSLFNQLPLLPNESCTADRYLYLRLRQTQAHLTVIEELRSVTARLDIAKATIETQQQQIDALTQIEQAITRQREEP
;
A
#
# COMPACT_ATOMS: atom_id res chain seq x y z
N MET A 1 10.38 51.26 32.66
CA MET A 1 11.65 50.81 32.06
C MET A 1 11.45 49.38 31.55
N THR A 2 11.56 49.24 30.24
CA THR A 2 11.07 48.17 29.37
C THR A 2 11.89 46.87 29.49
N LYS A 3 11.30 45.85 30.11
CA LYS A 3 11.66 44.43 29.92
C LYS A 3 10.59 43.82 29.03
N GLN A 4 10.95 43.41 27.82
CA GLN A 4 10.25 42.46 26.91
C GLN A 4 10.37 42.93 25.47
N SER A 5 11.53 42.75 24.84
CA SER A 5 11.60 42.83 23.37
C SER A 5 12.69 41.94 22.74
N VAL A 6 13.35 41.08 23.51
CA VAL A 6 14.47 40.28 22.97
C VAL A 6 14.03 38.89 22.45
N LEU A 7 12.78 38.48 22.70
CA LEU A 7 12.32 37.10 22.41
C LEU A 7 11.51 36.95 21.11
N ILE A 8 11.55 37.90 20.17
CA ILE A 8 10.72 37.86 18.95
C ILE A 8 11.56 37.77 17.65
N ILE A 9 12.89 37.69 17.74
CA ILE A 9 13.78 37.70 16.56
C ILE A 9 14.42 36.33 16.26
N ILE A 10 14.21 35.31 17.11
CA ILE A 10 14.87 33.99 16.92
C ILE A 10 13.99 33.01 16.12
N LEU A 11 12.67 33.22 16.05
CA LEU A 11 11.75 32.30 15.38
C LEU A 11 11.79 32.31 13.83
N PRO A 12 12.09 33.41 13.10
CA PRO A 12 12.05 33.38 11.64
C PRO A 12 13.32 32.79 11.01
N VAL A 13 14.42 32.63 11.77
CA VAL A 13 15.68 32.08 11.25
C VAL A 13 15.64 30.55 11.15
N LEU A 14 14.87 29.88 12.01
CA LEU A 14 14.70 28.41 11.98
C LEU A 14 13.82 27.93 10.80
N LEU A 15 12.99 28.82 10.23
CA LEU A 15 12.11 28.50 9.11
C LEU A 15 12.75 28.76 7.73
N LEU A 16 13.95 29.35 7.69
CA LEU A 16 14.72 29.59 6.46
C LEU A 16 15.83 28.55 6.23
N GLY A 17 15.92 27.51 7.06
CA GLY A 17 16.78 26.34 6.85
C GLY A 17 16.24 25.40 5.76
N GLY A 18 15.99 25.92 4.56
CA GLY A 18 15.70 25.11 3.38
C GLY A 18 16.92 24.27 2.97
N CYS A 19 16.64 23.05 2.50
CA CYS A 19 17.56 22.07 1.89
C CYS A 19 19.05 22.32 2.10
N GLN A 20 19.61 21.75 3.15
CA GLN A 20 21.04 21.54 3.26
C GLN A 20 21.45 20.68 2.06
N SER A 21 22.36 21.19 1.24
CA SER A 21 22.92 20.46 0.10
C SER A 21 23.30 19.05 0.55
N VAL A 22 22.77 18.05 -0.16
CA VAL A 22 23.18 16.65 0.01
C VAL A 22 24.71 16.64 -0.06
N PRO A 23 25.41 16.08 0.94
CA PRO A 23 26.86 15.99 0.89
C PRO A 23 27.24 15.25 -0.38
N ASN A 24 28.19 15.81 -1.12
CA ASN A 24 28.79 15.22 -2.30
C ASN A 24 29.06 13.74 -2.00
N LEU A 25 28.37 12.84 -2.72
CA LEU A 25 28.60 11.40 -2.70
C LEU A 25 30.04 11.20 -3.16
N GLN A 26 30.97 11.22 -2.20
CA GLN A 26 32.29 10.65 -2.39
C GLN A 26 32.03 9.24 -2.86
N LYS A 27 32.39 8.99 -4.13
CA LYS A 27 32.37 7.71 -4.80
C LYS A 27 32.89 6.69 -3.80
N LEU A 28 31.98 5.93 -3.18
CA LEU A 28 32.37 4.89 -2.25
C LEU A 28 33.28 3.97 -3.05
N THR A 29 34.49 3.82 -2.53
CA THR A 29 35.50 2.86 -2.95
C THR A 29 34.81 1.60 -3.43
N GLU A 30 35.07 1.20 -4.67
CA GLU A 30 34.56 -0.03 -5.29
C GLU A 30 34.86 -1.20 -4.35
N VAL A 31 33.87 -1.56 -3.53
CA VAL A 31 33.84 -2.84 -2.84
C VAL A 31 33.56 -3.84 -3.94
N LEU A 32 34.48 -4.79 -4.12
CA LEU A 32 34.36 -5.95 -5.02
C LEU A 32 32.89 -6.36 -5.18
N PRO A 33 32.40 -6.55 -6.42
CA PRO A 33 30.98 -6.75 -6.63
C PRO A 33 30.54 -7.98 -5.84
N ALA A 34 29.61 -7.78 -4.92
CA ALA A 34 28.73 -8.86 -4.51
C ALA A 34 28.15 -9.45 -5.80
N ASN A 35 28.07 -10.78 -5.90
CA ASN A 35 27.43 -11.45 -7.04
C ASN A 35 25.92 -11.12 -7.04
N CYS A 36 25.57 -9.88 -7.40
CA CYS A 36 24.20 -9.40 -7.47
C CYS A 36 23.51 -10.08 -8.65
N PHE A 37 22.23 -10.41 -8.46
CA PHE A 37 21.45 -11.04 -9.52
C PHE A 37 21.15 -10.04 -10.64
N LEU A 38 20.84 -8.78 -10.29
CA LEU A 38 20.52 -7.72 -11.22
C LEU A 38 21.63 -6.67 -11.32
N PRO A 39 21.84 -6.12 -12.53
CA PRO A 39 22.66 -4.93 -12.71
C PRO A 39 22.12 -3.73 -11.92
N GLU A 40 23.01 -2.88 -11.41
CA GLU A 40 22.63 -1.71 -10.60
C GLU A 40 21.75 -0.73 -11.39
N GLU A 41 22.02 -0.57 -12.69
CA GLU A 41 21.28 0.30 -13.61
C GLU A 41 19.81 -0.12 -13.81
N SER A 42 19.44 -1.35 -13.46
CA SER A 42 18.07 -1.85 -13.61
C SER A 42 17.07 -1.10 -12.73
N VAL A 43 17.51 -0.48 -11.61
CA VAL A 43 16.62 0.32 -10.75
C VAL A 43 15.94 1.44 -11.54
N SER A 44 16.71 2.19 -12.32
CA SER A 44 16.18 3.30 -13.11
C SER A 44 15.11 2.83 -14.10
N GLN A 45 15.34 1.69 -14.76
CA GLN A 45 14.36 1.08 -15.65
C GLN A 45 13.10 0.65 -14.90
N PHE A 46 13.22 0.05 -13.72
CA PHE A 46 12.06 -0.34 -12.92
C PHE A 46 11.20 0.84 -12.49
N LEU A 47 11.84 1.96 -12.14
CA LEU A 47 11.15 3.18 -11.74
C LEU A 47 10.46 3.87 -12.94
N GLU A 48 11.14 3.92 -14.08
CA GLU A 48 10.57 4.46 -15.32
C GLU A 48 9.37 3.63 -15.81
N ASP A 49 9.54 2.31 -15.89
CA ASP A 49 8.47 1.36 -16.22
C ASP A 49 7.28 1.55 -15.27
N GLN A 50 7.52 1.67 -13.96
CA GLN A 50 6.45 1.85 -12.99
C GLN A 50 5.73 3.20 -13.18
N HIS A 51 6.48 4.29 -13.40
CA HIS A 51 5.90 5.60 -13.62
C HIS A 51 4.98 5.61 -14.85
N ILE A 52 5.45 5.06 -15.97
CA ILE A 52 4.65 4.94 -17.19
C ILE A 52 3.43 4.05 -16.92
N TYR A 53 3.60 2.90 -16.27
CA TYR A 53 2.51 1.97 -16.01
C TYR A 53 1.40 2.57 -15.14
N ILE A 54 1.75 3.37 -14.11
CA ILE A 54 0.79 4.02 -13.22
C ILE A 54 0.00 5.12 -13.95
N THR A 55 0.65 5.86 -14.84
CA THR A 55 0.05 7.00 -15.54
C THR A 55 -0.63 6.63 -16.86
N ALA A 56 -0.37 5.42 -17.37
CA ALA A 56 -0.87 4.90 -18.62
C ALA A 56 -2.36 4.52 -18.58
N ASP A 57 -2.98 4.57 -19.75
CA ASP A 57 -4.30 3.97 -19.96
C ASP A 57 -4.26 2.43 -19.92
N THR A 58 -5.43 1.81 -19.95
CA THR A 58 -5.56 0.34 -19.89
C THR A 58 -4.91 -0.39 -21.08
N ALA A 59 -4.94 0.20 -22.28
CA ALA A 59 -4.35 -0.43 -23.46
C ALA A 59 -2.82 -0.43 -23.36
N THR A 60 -2.23 0.70 -22.99
CA THR A 60 -0.79 0.83 -22.75
C THR A 60 -0.32 -0.06 -21.60
N ARG A 61 -1.05 -0.12 -20.47
CA ARG A 61 -0.72 -1.06 -19.38
C ARG A 61 -0.68 -2.51 -19.86
N LYS A 62 -1.67 -2.94 -20.65
CA LYS A 62 -1.70 -4.29 -21.22
C LYS A 62 -0.52 -4.55 -22.18
N GLN A 63 -0.16 -3.56 -22.99
CA GLN A 63 1.01 -3.65 -23.87
C GLN A 63 2.30 -3.82 -23.07
N MET A 64 2.49 -3.04 -22.01
CA MET A 64 3.66 -3.14 -21.14
C MET A 64 3.75 -4.52 -20.49
N LEU A 65 2.67 -5.03 -19.90
CA LEU A 65 2.64 -6.36 -19.30
C LEU A 65 2.96 -7.47 -20.30
N ASN A 66 2.50 -7.33 -21.56
CA ASN A 66 2.84 -8.27 -22.62
C ASN A 66 4.32 -8.18 -23.01
N ALA A 67 4.87 -6.97 -23.10
CA ALA A 67 6.27 -6.74 -23.45
C ALA A 67 7.24 -7.27 -22.38
N THR A 68 6.84 -7.25 -21.10
CA THR A 68 7.69 -7.72 -19.99
C THR A 68 7.55 -9.22 -19.69
N LYS A 69 6.81 -10.01 -20.47
CA LYS A 69 6.60 -11.44 -20.20
C LYS A 69 7.88 -12.27 -20.15
N ALA A 70 8.90 -11.88 -20.91
CA ALA A 70 10.19 -12.56 -20.96
C ALA A 70 11.18 -12.10 -19.88
N THR A 71 10.82 -11.08 -19.10
CA THR A 71 11.65 -10.44 -18.05
C THR A 71 10.90 -10.51 -16.71
N PRO A 72 10.98 -11.64 -15.98
CA PRO A 72 10.19 -11.89 -14.77
C PRO A 72 10.33 -10.79 -13.71
N GLU A 73 11.51 -10.21 -13.55
CA GLU A 73 11.82 -9.12 -12.64
C GLU A 73 11.03 -7.84 -12.96
N ARG A 74 10.98 -7.45 -14.24
CA ARG A 74 10.20 -6.29 -14.70
C ARG A 74 8.70 -6.55 -14.58
N LEU A 75 8.26 -7.75 -14.97
CA LEU A 75 6.85 -8.13 -14.85
C LEU A 75 6.39 -8.14 -13.40
N ALA A 76 7.19 -8.69 -12.48
CA ALA A 76 6.90 -8.67 -11.04
C ALA A 76 6.82 -7.24 -10.51
N ASN A 77 7.72 -6.35 -10.92
CA ASN A 77 7.70 -4.94 -10.52
C ASN A 77 6.42 -4.22 -11.00
N LEU A 78 5.98 -4.44 -12.24
CA LEU A 78 4.76 -3.84 -12.78
C LEU A 78 3.50 -4.39 -12.10
N LEU A 79 3.41 -5.71 -11.95
CA LEU A 79 2.24 -6.37 -11.33
C LEU A 79 2.10 -6.06 -9.84
N SER A 80 3.20 -5.76 -9.14
CA SER A 80 3.19 -5.32 -7.73
C SER A 80 2.81 -3.85 -7.52
N THR A 81 2.45 -3.12 -8.57
CA THR A 81 2.03 -1.72 -8.47
C THR A 81 0.76 -1.58 -7.60
N PRO A 82 0.75 -0.69 -6.59
CA PRO A 82 -0.46 -0.40 -5.81
C PRO A 82 -1.62 0.01 -6.72
N GLY A 83 -2.81 -0.54 -6.47
CA GLY A 83 -4.01 -0.31 -7.29
C GLY A 83 -4.27 -1.38 -8.35
N ASN A 84 -3.34 -2.31 -8.58
CA ASN A 84 -3.65 -3.55 -9.30
C ASN A 84 -4.56 -4.46 -8.46
N ASP A 85 -5.26 -5.37 -9.13
CA ASP A 85 -6.12 -6.36 -8.47
C ASP A 85 -5.32 -7.42 -7.69
N GLN A 86 -6.02 -8.14 -6.80
CA GLN A 86 -5.42 -9.17 -5.96
C GLN A 86 -4.71 -10.25 -6.78
N ALA A 87 -5.28 -10.69 -7.91
CA ALA A 87 -4.70 -11.71 -8.77
C ALA A 87 -3.33 -11.27 -9.35
N SER A 88 -3.21 -10.00 -9.73
CA SER A 88 -1.96 -9.40 -10.20
C SER A 88 -0.92 -9.35 -9.09
N LEU A 89 -1.32 -8.96 -7.88
CA LEU A 89 -0.43 -8.94 -6.71
C LEU A 89 0.07 -10.34 -6.35
N GLU A 90 -0.82 -11.35 -6.32
CA GLU A 90 -0.46 -12.75 -6.10
C GLU A 90 0.48 -13.27 -7.19
N LYS A 91 0.23 -12.91 -8.45
CA LYS A 91 1.12 -13.27 -9.55
C LYS A 91 2.50 -12.63 -9.39
N SER A 92 2.57 -11.37 -8.97
CA SER A 92 3.84 -10.68 -8.72
C SER A 92 4.63 -11.34 -7.57
N LEU A 93 3.94 -11.76 -6.50
CA LEU A 93 4.54 -12.49 -5.39
C LEU A 93 5.14 -13.82 -5.86
N SER A 94 4.41 -14.57 -6.68
CA SER A 94 4.90 -15.82 -7.27
C SER A 94 6.16 -15.60 -8.11
N LEU A 95 6.21 -14.51 -8.88
CA LEU A 95 7.39 -14.16 -9.69
C LEU A 95 8.57 -13.76 -8.82
N PHE A 96 8.37 -12.87 -7.84
CA PHE A 96 9.45 -12.45 -6.92
C PHE A 96 10.09 -13.62 -6.19
N ASN A 97 9.30 -14.63 -5.76
CA ASN A 97 9.81 -15.81 -5.06
C ASN A 97 10.69 -16.72 -5.94
N GLN A 98 10.65 -16.55 -7.27
CA GLN A 98 11.50 -17.30 -8.21
C GLN A 98 12.82 -16.57 -8.50
N LEU A 99 12.93 -15.29 -8.13
CA LEU A 99 14.12 -14.49 -8.36
C LEU A 99 15.10 -14.67 -7.19
N PRO A 100 16.40 -14.90 -7.45
CA PRO A 100 17.41 -15.04 -6.40
C PRO A 100 17.84 -13.66 -5.87
N LEU A 101 16.88 -12.86 -5.39
CA LEU A 101 17.11 -11.49 -4.91
C LEU A 101 17.93 -11.48 -3.62
N LEU A 102 19.05 -10.76 -3.62
CA LEU A 102 19.87 -10.54 -2.44
C LEU A 102 19.48 -9.20 -1.77
N PRO A 103 19.02 -9.17 -0.51
CA PRO A 103 18.67 -7.94 0.19
C PRO A 103 19.89 -7.11 0.66
N ASN A 104 21.04 -7.27 0.00
CA ASN A 104 22.30 -6.62 0.36
C ASN A 104 22.28 -5.14 -0.08
N GLU A 105 22.89 -4.26 0.72
CA GLU A 105 23.01 -2.83 0.39
C GLU A 105 23.82 -2.60 -0.89
N SER A 106 24.83 -3.43 -1.14
CA SER A 106 25.65 -3.38 -2.35
C SER A 106 24.92 -3.84 -3.62
N CYS A 107 23.77 -4.51 -3.50
CA CYS A 107 22.95 -4.98 -4.63
C CYS A 107 21.66 -4.16 -4.71
N THR A 108 21.77 -2.92 -5.16
CA THR A 108 20.67 -1.95 -5.08
C THR A 108 19.42 -2.39 -5.86
N ALA A 109 19.59 -2.98 -7.04
CA ALA A 109 18.47 -3.51 -7.84
C ALA A 109 17.77 -4.70 -7.18
N ASP A 110 18.54 -5.66 -6.68
CA ASP A 110 18.02 -6.81 -5.93
C ASP A 110 17.28 -6.34 -4.67
N ARG A 111 17.89 -5.43 -3.91
CA ARG A 111 17.30 -4.85 -2.70
C ARG A 111 16.01 -4.10 -3.02
N TYR A 112 15.97 -3.34 -4.11
CA TYR A 112 14.76 -2.66 -4.56
C TYR A 112 13.62 -3.66 -4.79
N LEU A 113 13.85 -4.72 -5.57
CA LEU A 113 12.81 -5.72 -5.82
C LEU A 113 12.46 -6.54 -4.57
N TYR A 114 13.41 -6.77 -3.67
CA TYR A 114 13.15 -7.40 -2.39
C TYR A 114 12.20 -6.55 -1.53
N LEU A 115 12.39 -5.24 -1.50
CA LEU A 115 11.48 -4.32 -0.81
C LEU A 115 10.10 -4.31 -1.49
N ARG A 116 10.03 -4.37 -2.82
CA ARG A 116 8.76 -4.51 -3.57
C ARG A 116 8.04 -5.82 -3.25
N LEU A 117 8.77 -6.92 -3.11
CA LEU A 117 8.24 -8.19 -2.62
C LEU A 117 7.61 -8.03 -1.22
N ARG A 118 8.33 -7.43 -0.27
CA ARG A 118 7.80 -7.18 1.09
C ARG A 118 6.57 -6.28 1.09
N GLN A 119 6.58 -5.23 0.26
CA GLN A 119 5.43 -4.35 0.08
C GLN A 119 4.21 -5.11 -0.46
N THR A 120 4.42 -5.98 -1.45
CA THR A 120 3.36 -6.81 -2.04
C THR A 120 2.76 -7.76 -1.01
N GLN A 121 3.58 -8.41 -0.19
CA GLN A 121 3.13 -9.27 0.91
C GLN A 121 2.26 -8.49 1.90
N ALA A 122 2.72 -7.31 2.33
CA ALA A 122 1.96 -6.47 3.25
C ALA A 122 0.63 -6.02 2.64
N HIS A 123 0.61 -5.67 1.35
CA HIS A 123 -0.62 -5.24 0.67
C HIS A 123 -1.65 -6.36 0.57
N LEU A 124 -1.22 -7.59 0.27
CA LEU A 124 -2.10 -8.77 0.26
C LEU A 124 -2.68 -9.05 1.66
N THR A 125 -1.88 -8.92 2.72
CA THR A 125 -2.40 -9.04 4.10
C THR A 125 -3.48 -8.01 4.39
N VAL A 126 -3.30 -6.76 3.97
CA VAL A 126 -4.31 -5.70 4.16
C VAL A 126 -5.61 -6.02 3.41
N ILE A 127 -5.52 -6.54 2.18
CA ILE A 127 -6.70 -6.96 1.39
C ILE A 127 -7.46 -8.08 2.12
N GLU A 128 -6.73 -9.04 2.67
CA GLU A 128 -7.29 -10.16 3.44
C GLU A 128 -8.00 -9.69 4.72
N GLU A 129 -7.36 -8.81 5.48
CA GLU A 129 -7.92 -8.21 6.69
C GLU A 129 -9.18 -7.41 6.38
N LEU A 130 -9.15 -6.59 5.33
CA LEU A 130 -10.31 -5.81 4.89
C LEU A 130 -11.49 -6.72 4.57
N ARG A 131 -11.25 -7.81 3.83
CA ARG A 131 -12.28 -8.80 3.51
C ARG A 131 -12.87 -9.44 4.77
N SER A 132 -12.03 -9.77 5.75
CA SER A 132 -12.49 -10.31 7.05
C SER A 132 -13.37 -9.31 7.80
N VAL A 133 -12.98 -8.04 7.82
CA VAL A 133 -13.76 -6.97 8.48
C VAL A 133 -15.09 -6.75 7.78
N THR A 134 -15.12 -6.70 6.45
CA THR A 134 -16.36 -6.56 5.68
C THR A 134 -17.34 -7.70 5.96
N ALA A 135 -16.85 -8.95 5.99
CA ALA A 135 -17.71 -10.10 6.30
C ALA A 135 -18.32 -10.00 7.71
N ARG A 136 -17.55 -9.55 8.71
CA ARG A 136 -18.06 -9.32 10.08
C ARG A 136 -19.10 -8.21 10.13
N LEU A 137 -18.89 -7.14 9.37
CA LEU A 137 -19.84 -6.04 9.27
C LEU A 137 -21.17 -6.50 8.68
N ASP A 138 -21.14 -7.32 7.64
CA ASP A 138 -22.36 -7.83 6.99
C ASP A 138 -23.16 -8.75 7.93
N ILE A 139 -22.48 -9.62 8.69
CA ILE A 139 -23.11 -10.44 9.74
C ILE A 139 -23.74 -9.55 10.82
N ALA A 140 -23.04 -8.50 11.27
CA ALA A 140 -23.55 -7.59 12.29
C ALA A 140 -24.80 -6.85 11.79
N LYS A 141 -24.80 -6.39 10.53
CA LYS A 141 -25.96 -5.74 9.92
C LYS A 141 -27.17 -6.66 9.85
N ALA A 142 -26.99 -7.90 9.38
CA ALA A 142 -28.06 -8.89 9.34
C ALA A 142 -28.63 -9.20 10.74
N THR A 143 -27.76 -9.22 11.76
CA THR A 143 -28.17 -9.40 13.16
C THR A 143 -29.02 -8.23 13.65
N ILE A 144 -28.59 -6.99 13.38
CA ILE A 144 -29.34 -5.78 13.73
C ILE A 144 -30.71 -5.78 13.06
N GLU A 145 -30.79 -6.10 11.78
CA GLU A 145 -32.06 -6.18 11.04
C GLU A 145 -33.01 -7.22 11.66
N THR A 146 -32.49 -8.40 12.02
CA THR A 146 -33.27 -9.45 12.67
C THR A 146 -33.78 -9.00 14.03
N GLN A 147 -32.93 -8.36 14.84
CA GLN A 147 -33.31 -7.84 16.15
C GLN A 147 -34.36 -6.74 16.03
N GLN A 148 -34.24 -5.86 15.05
CA GLN A 148 -35.23 -4.81 14.80
C GLN A 148 -36.60 -5.41 14.47
N GLN A 149 -36.64 -6.44 13.62
CA GLN A 149 -37.90 -7.14 13.30
C GLN A 149 -38.54 -7.77 14.55
N GLN A 150 -37.74 -8.34 15.45
CA GLN A 150 -38.24 -8.90 16.72
C GLN A 150 -38.77 -7.81 17.64
N ILE A 151 -38.07 -6.68 17.76
CA ILE A 151 -38.52 -5.53 18.54
C ILE A 151 -39.85 -5.00 18.00
N ASP A 152 -39.97 -4.85 16.68
CA ASP A 152 -41.19 -4.35 16.04
C ASP A 152 -42.37 -5.32 16.26
N ALA A 153 -42.13 -6.63 16.17
CA ALA A 153 -43.14 -7.64 16.45
C ALA A 153 -43.60 -7.63 17.92
N LEU A 154 -42.66 -7.54 18.87
CA LEU A 154 -42.98 -7.43 20.30
C LEU A 154 -43.75 -6.14 20.60
N THR A 155 -43.35 -5.02 20.00
CA THR A 155 -44.03 -3.73 20.12
C THR A 155 -45.48 -3.81 19.63
N GLN A 156 -45.73 -4.50 18.51
CA GLN A 156 -47.09 -4.72 18.01
C GLN A 156 -47.93 -5.58 18.96
N ILE A 157 -47.34 -6.63 19.55
CA ILE A 157 -48.01 -7.48 20.53
C ILE A 157 -48.39 -6.67 21.78
N GLU A 158 -47.46 -5.86 22.31
CA GLU A 158 -47.73 -5.00 23.46
C GLU A 158 -48.88 -4.02 23.20
N GLN A 159 -48.90 -3.37 22.03
CA GLN A 159 -49.99 -2.49 21.63
C GLN A 159 -51.33 -3.22 21.54
N ALA A 160 -51.34 -4.44 21.00
CA ALA A 160 -52.56 -5.25 20.90
C ALA A 160 -53.10 -5.65 22.28
N ILE A 161 -52.22 -6.05 23.21
CA ILE A 161 -52.60 -6.39 24.58
C ILE A 161 -53.17 -5.17 25.32
N THR A 162 -52.54 -3.99 25.16
CA THR A 162 -53.01 -2.76 25.79
C THR A 162 -54.41 -2.39 25.30
N ARG A 163 -54.67 -2.47 23.97
CA ARG A 163 -56.02 -2.21 23.42
C ARG A 163 -57.07 -3.18 23.97
N GLN A 164 -56.76 -4.47 24.07
CA GLN A 164 -57.66 -5.47 24.67
C GLN A 164 -57.98 -5.21 26.15
N ARG A 165 -57.14 -4.46 26.87
CA ARG A 165 -57.39 -4.09 28.27
C ARG A 165 -58.20 -2.80 28.40
N GLU A 166 -58.19 -1.95 27.39
CA GLU A 166 -58.88 -0.65 27.38
C GLU A 166 -60.30 -0.72 26.81
N GLU A 167 -60.61 -1.74 26.00
CA GLU A 167 -61.95 -2.04 25.48
C GLU A 167 -62.61 -3.18 26.31
N PRO A 168 -63.53 -2.87 27.25
CA PRO A 168 -64.33 -3.87 27.96
C PRO A 168 -65.45 -4.47 27.12
#